data_AF-A0A4Y5SQ71-F1
#
_entry.id   AF-A0A4Y5SQ71-F1
#
_cell.length_a   1.000
_cell.length_b   1.000
_cell.length_c   1.000
_cell.angle_alpha   90.00
_cell.angle_beta   90.00
_cell.angle_gamma   90.00
#
_symmetry.space_group_name_H-M   'P 1'
#
loop_
_entity.id
_entity.type
_entity.pdbx_description
1 polymer ?
#
loop_
_entity_poly.entity_id
_entity_poly.type
_entity_poly.pdbx_seq_one_letter_code
_entity_poly.pdbx_strand_id
1 'polypeptide(L)'
;MAGPPSASAKPLTDYNVLILKNSDAWGTPAVEDTLTDMGVPYDVMTSTELQSRTSQDLISAYDMIVIVSDQGQQFYDEMGSQMDKLEEYVRAGNVLEIHAANWGWGGGLWTTPLPGGVEIRRSYSSHDYVLANGTTLTSSYASHGYFVGLPANAEIITVQAPTGAPDNTKPSTVLYPLGSGKVLVTGLTIEYSVARMGSDWVAFYKEMVTLNLGYSTPAPVVSSRRVSFMMLNFYYYRRYTALLEKYNALYLEAVEGGLDNETLMMAQGYNSTAAEYYTNASRYGPVLGNLRKLQILPDMREAALHQKQAVKTLKDAMAEP
;
A
#
# COMPACT_ATOMS: atom_id res chain seq x y z
N MET A 1 -14.15 14.75 3.04
CA MET A 1 -12.79 14.52 2.52
C MET A 1 -11.81 15.01 3.57
N ALA A 2 -11.26 14.10 4.38
CA ALA A 2 -10.14 14.42 5.25
C ALA A 2 -8.87 14.36 4.40
N GLY A 3 -8.00 15.36 4.52
CA GLY A 3 -6.70 15.35 3.83
C GLY A 3 -5.83 14.17 4.30
N PRO A 4 -4.75 13.84 3.58
CA PRO A 4 -3.81 12.84 4.05
C PRO A 4 -3.29 13.25 5.43
N PRO A 5 -3.13 12.31 6.38
CA PRO A 5 -2.59 12.60 7.70
C PRO A 5 -1.22 13.28 7.56
N SER A 6 -0.97 14.31 8.38
CA SER A 6 0.31 14.98 8.44
C SER A 6 1.38 13.98 8.88
N ALA A 7 2.33 13.70 7.99
CA ALA A 7 3.54 12.95 8.31
C ALA A 7 4.22 13.56 9.54
N SER A 8 4.51 12.75 10.54
CA SER A 8 5.26 13.19 11.71
C SER A 8 6.72 13.39 11.31
N ALA A 9 7.24 14.57 11.60
CA ALA A 9 8.58 15.03 11.23
C ALA A 9 9.66 14.69 12.27
N LYS A 10 9.33 13.92 13.34
CA LYS A 10 10.28 13.58 14.39
C LYS A 10 11.10 12.32 14.04
N PRO A 11 12.41 12.27 14.36
CA PRO A 11 13.24 11.07 14.25
C PRO A 11 12.61 9.84 14.91
N LEU A 12 12.92 8.63 14.42
CA LEU A 12 12.48 7.37 15.04
C LEU A 12 12.87 7.27 16.52
N THR A 13 13.98 7.90 16.92
CA THR A 13 14.48 7.97 18.31
C THR A 13 13.60 8.80 19.25
N ASP A 14 12.68 9.59 18.70
CA ASP A 14 11.81 10.49 19.48
C ASP A 14 10.40 9.89 19.65
N TYR A 15 10.20 8.66 19.15
CA TYR A 15 9.02 7.87 19.45
C TYR A 15 9.23 7.05 20.71
N ASN A 16 8.14 6.77 21.41
CA ASN A 16 8.16 5.82 22.51
C ASN A 16 7.09 4.74 22.28
N VAL A 17 7.52 3.48 22.25
CA VAL A 17 6.65 2.33 22.00
C VAL A 17 6.51 1.50 23.27
N LEU A 18 5.29 1.05 23.59
CA LEU A 18 5.08 0.04 24.62
C LEU A 18 4.86 -1.32 23.97
N ILE A 19 5.66 -2.31 24.35
CA ILE A 19 5.42 -3.72 24.00
C ILE A 19 4.68 -4.39 25.16
N LEU A 20 3.51 -4.94 24.88
CA LEU A 20 2.70 -5.68 25.83
C LEU A 20 2.84 -7.18 25.60
N LYS A 21 3.48 -7.87 26.55
CA LYS A 21 3.66 -9.33 26.55
C LYS A 21 3.95 -9.88 27.95
N ASN A 22 3.57 -11.13 28.21
CA ASN A 22 4.02 -11.89 29.39
C ASN A 22 5.18 -12.84 29.06
N SER A 23 5.32 -13.22 27.80
CA SER A 23 6.40 -14.08 27.30
C SER A 23 6.75 -13.73 25.85
N ASP A 24 7.95 -14.11 25.41
CA ASP A 24 8.34 -14.02 24.00
C ASP A 24 7.44 -14.92 23.14
N ALA A 25 6.68 -14.32 22.22
CA ALA A 25 5.92 -15.08 21.24
C ALA A 25 6.86 -15.98 20.43
N TRP A 26 6.51 -17.27 20.32
CA TRP A 26 7.32 -18.26 19.60
C TRP A 26 8.77 -18.37 20.09
N GLY A 27 9.02 -17.99 21.34
CA GLY A 27 10.35 -18.03 21.97
C GLY A 27 11.35 -17.04 21.40
N THR A 28 10.91 -15.94 20.78
CA THR A 28 11.78 -14.91 20.21
C THR A 28 11.30 -13.48 20.53
N PRO A 29 12.21 -12.55 20.89
CA PRO A 29 11.89 -11.14 21.14
C PRO A 29 11.86 -10.33 19.82
N ALA A 30 11.15 -10.84 18.80
CA ALA A 30 11.24 -10.31 17.44
C ALA A 30 10.74 -8.85 17.31
N VAL A 31 9.80 -8.43 18.16
CA VAL A 31 9.33 -7.04 18.19
C VAL A 31 10.42 -6.13 18.75
N GLU A 32 11.03 -6.51 19.88
CA GLU A 32 12.16 -5.79 20.48
C GLU A 32 13.34 -5.67 19.52
N ASP A 33 13.72 -6.77 18.88
CA ASP A 33 14.84 -6.80 17.94
C ASP A 33 14.55 -5.86 16.76
N THR A 34 13.32 -5.85 16.26
CA THR A 34 12.90 -4.97 15.15
C THR A 34 12.95 -3.49 15.56
N LEU A 35 12.42 -3.13 16.74
CA LEU A 35 12.44 -1.75 17.21
C LEU A 35 13.87 -1.28 17.51
N THR A 36 14.70 -2.13 18.11
CA THR A 36 16.13 -1.88 18.34
C THR A 36 16.86 -1.62 17.03
N ASP A 37 16.65 -2.49 16.03
CA ASP A 37 17.20 -2.34 14.68
C ASP A 37 16.80 -1.03 14.00
N MET A 38 15.59 -0.53 14.30
CA MET A 38 15.05 0.72 13.77
C MET A 38 15.47 1.95 14.59
N GLY A 39 16.12 1.75 15.74
CA GLY A 39 16.46 2.82 16.68
C GLY A 39 15.24 3.46 17.35
N VAL A 40 14.14 2.72 17.49
CA VAL A 40 12.91 3.16 18.15
C VAL A 40 12.97 2.76 19.63
N PRO A 41 12.95 3.71 20.57
CA PRO A 41 12.84 3.43 21.99
C PRO A 41 11.56 2.67 22.32
N TYR A 42 11.68 1.74 23.26
CA TYR A 42 10.53 0.99 23.74
C TYR A 42 10.66 0.62 25.22
N ASP A 43 9.51 0.45 25.85
CA ASP A 43 9.35 -0.21 27.13
C ASP A 43 8.63 -1.56 26.94
N VAL A 44 8.84 -2.49 27.87
CA VAL A 44 8.12 -3.78 27.91
C VAL A 44 7.28 -3.82 29.18
N MET A 45 6.02 -4.22 29.05
CA MET A 45 5.10 -4.33 30.18
C MET A 45 4.24 -5.59 30.06
N THR A 46 4.03 -6.27 31.18
CA THR A 46 3.13 -7.41 31.29
C THR A 46 1.67 -6.98 31.33
N SER A 47 0.74 -7.91 31.04
CA SER A 47 -0.69 -7.66 31.19
C SER A 47 -1.07 -7.30 32.64
N THR A 48 -0.37 -7.85 33.63
CA THR A 48 -0.55 -7.51 35.05
C THR A 48 -0.12 -6.08 35.36
N GLU A 49 1.05 -5.65 34.89
CA GLU A 49 1.53 -4.28 35.11
C GLU A 49 0.62 -3.24 34.43
N LEU A 50 0.06 -3.56 33.26
CA LEU A 50 -0.89 -2.69 32.55
C LEU A 50 -2.15 -2.39 33.38
N GLN A 51 -2.60 -3.31 34.23
CA GLN A 51 -3.77 -3.10 35.09
C GLN A 51 -3.56 -1.92 36.06
N SER A 52 -2.31 -1.68 36.46
CA SER A 52 -1.95 -0.57 37.36
C SER A 52 -1.84 0.79 36.67
N ARG A 53 -1.91 0.85 35.34
CA ARG A 53 -1.83 2.09 34.55
C ARG A 53 -3.20 2.65 34.25
N THR A 54 -3.34 3.97 34.21
CA THR A 54 -4.52 4.64 33.68
C THR A 54 -4.39 4.84 32.16
N SER A 55 -5.49 5.08 31.45
CA SER A 55 -5.44 5.48 30.04
C SER A 55 -4.61 6.76 29.86
N GLN A 56 -4.70 7.72 30.79
CA GLN A 56 -3.91 8.95 30.75
C GLN A 56 -2.40 8.71 30.88
N ASP A 57 -1.97 7.75 31.71
CA ASP A 57 -0.55 7.37 31.81
C ASP A 57 -0.05 6.85 30.46
N LEU A 58 -0.83 6.01 29.79
CA LEU A 58 -0.48 5.46 28.48
C LEU A 58 -0.45 6.55 27.41
N ILE A 59 -1.48 7.41 27.36
CA ILE A 59 -1.61 8.49 26.37
C ILE A 59 -0.42 9.45 26.43
N SER A 60 0.06 9.75 27.65
CA SER A 60 1.12 10.74 27.85
C SER A 60 2.51 10.16 27.61
N ALA A 61 2.66 8.83 27.66
CA ALA A 61 3.96 8.17 27.63
C ALA A 61 4.30 7.52 26.29
N TYR A 62 3.32 7.04 25.53
CA TYR A 62 3.58 6.18 24.37
C TYR A 62 2.85 6.67 23.11
N ASP A 63 3.58 6.75 22.00
CA ASP A 63 3.03 7.05 20.68
C ASP A 63 2.33 5.82 20.06
N MET A 64 2.84 4.62 20.39
CA MET A 64 2.31 3.35 19.92
C MET A 64 2.36 2.29 21.02
N ILE A 65 1.33 1.45 21.08
CA ILE A 65 1.33 0.21 21.87
C ILE A 65 1.26 -0.97 20.91
N VAL A 66 2.14 -1.95 21.09
CA VAL A 66 2.14 -3.23 20.36
C VAL A 66 1.74 -4.34 21.33
N ILE A 67 0.65 -5.05 21.04
CA ILE A 67 0.26 -6.27 21.74
C ILE A 67 0.83 -7.47 20.99
N VAL A 68 1.71 -8.20 21.65
CA VAL A 68 2.42 -9.36 21.09
C VAL A 68 1.51 -10.59 21.08
N SER A 69 1.64 -11.43 20.04
CA SER A 69 0.84 -12.64 19.84
C SER A 69 1.29 -13.82 20.71
N ASP A 70 0.70 -15.01 20.49
CA ASP A 70 1.11 -16.30 21.07
C ASP A 70 1.36 -16.31 22.58
N GLN A 71 0.53 -15.61 23.35
CA GLN A 71 0.58 -15.61 24.81
C GLN A 71 -0.26 -16.74 25.43
N GLY A 72 -0.13 -16.95 26.75
CA GLY A 72 -1.03 -17.82 27.52
C GLY A 72 -2.43 -17.21 27.68
N GLN A 73 -3.45 -18.03 27.96
CA GLN A 73 -4.85 -17.55 28.07
C GLN A 73 -5.03 -16.43 29.10
N GLN A 74 -4.32 -16.50 30.25
CA GLN A 74 -4.36 -15.46 31.28
C GLN A 74 -4.03 -14.07 30.72
N PHE A 75 -3.05 -13.97 29.82
CA PHE A 75 -2.72 -12.68 29.19
C PHE A 75 -3.92 -12.12 28.43
N TYR A 76 -4.58 -12.93 27.59
CA TYR A 76 -5.73 -12.49 26.81
C TYR A 76 -6.94 -12.14 27.67
N ASP A 77 -7.19 -12.89 28.75
CA ASP A 77 -8.27 -12.61 29.70
C ASP A 77 -8.03 -11.27 30.42
N GLU A 78 -6.79 -11.03 30.87
CA GLU A 78 -6.40 -9.77 31.49
C GLU A 78 -6.49 -8.62 30.48
N MET A 79 -5.94 -8.78 29.27
CA MET A 79 -6.03 -7.77 28.21
C MET A 79 -7.48 -7.46 27.80
N GLY A 80 -8.34 -8.48 27.74
CA GLY A 80 -9.77 -8.31 27.44
C GLY A 80 -10.46 -7.38 28.45
N SER A 81 -10.10 -7.45 29.73
CA SER A 81 -10.61 -6.53 30.75
C SER A 81 -10.09 -5.10 30.64
N GLN A 82 -9.02 -4.87 29.86
CA GLN A 82 -8.40 -3.56 29.65
C GLN A 82 -8.77 -2.94 28.29
N MET A 83 -9.66 -3.56 27.51
CA MET A 83 -9.92 -3.12 26.13
C MET A 83 -10.48 -1.70 26.04
N ASP A 84 -11.38 -1.31 26.96
CA ASP A 84 -11.90 0.06 27.02
C ASP A 84 -10.79 1.10 27.28
N LYS A 85 -9.83 0.77 28.14
CA LYS A 85 -8.67 1.62 28.43
C LYS A 85 -7.81 1.83 27.18
N LEU A 86 -7.63 0.78 26.39
CA LEU A 86 -6.89 0.85 25.13
C LEU A 86 -7.69 1.59 24.03
N GLU A 87 -9.01 1.45 24.00
CA GLU A 87 -9.85 2.26 23.11
C GLU A 87 -9.74 3.76 23.42
N GLU A 88 -9.76 4.14 24.71
CA GLU A 88 -9.54 5.54 25.13
C GLU A 88 -8.18 6.06 24.66
N TYR A 89 -7.13 5.24 24.83
CA TYR A 89 -5.78 5.56 24.36
C TYR A 89 -5.74 5.84 22.85
N VAL A 90 -6.40 5.02 22.04
CA VAL A 90 -6.46 5.22 20.58
C VAL A 90 -7.33 6.43 20.22
N ARG A 91 -8.49 6.59 20.86
CA ARG A 91 -9.40 7.72 20.58
C ARG A 91 -8.74 9.08 20.85
N ALA A 92 -7.77 9.13 21.78
CA ALA A 92 -6.96 10.30 22.08
C ALA A 92 -5.94 10.68 20.99
N GLY A 93 -5.73 9.83 19.97
CA GLY A 93 -4.84 10.13 18.84
C GLY A 93 -3.70 9.14 18.64
N ASN A 94 -3.51 8.19 19.56
CA ASN A 94 -2.39 7.28 19.52
C ASN A 94 -2.68 6.02 18.70
N VAL A 95 -1.66 5.15 18.58
CA VAL A 95 -1.69 3.98 17.70
C VAL A 95 -1.65 2.69 18.51
N LEU A 96 -2.58 1.78 18.21
CA LEU A 96 -2.57 0.43 18.79
C LEU A 96 -2.36 -0.60 17.70
N GLU A 97 -1.30 -1.39 17.83
CA GLU A 97 -0.97 -2.51 16.97
C GLU A 97 -1.21 -3.82 17.72
N ILE A 98 -2.05 -4.70 17.19
CA ILE A 98 -2.44 -5.95 17.83
C ILE A 98 -2.04 -7.11 16.94
N HIS A 99 -1.06 -7.88 17.39
CA HIS A 99 -0.73 -9.17 16.82
C HIS A 99 -1.67 -10.22 17.44
N ALA A 100 -2.71 -10.57 16.69
CA ALA A 100 -3.78 -11.46 17.10
C ALA A 100 -3.58 -12.90 16.60
N ALA A 101 -2.35 -13.32 16.30
CA ALA A 101 -2.07 -14.72 15.96
C ALA A 101 -2.30 -15.63 17.18
N ASN A 102 -3.58 -16.02 17.35
CA ASN A 102 -4.07 -16.91 18.40
C ASN A 102 -3.82 -18.37 18.04
N TRP A 103 -4.09 -19.28 18.97
CA TRP A 103 -4.00 -20.74 18.72
C TRP A 103 -2.60 -21.17 18.28
N GLY A 104 -1.58 -20.50 18.80
CA GLY A 104 -0.18 -20.90 18.70
C GLY A 104 0.25 -21.81 19.84
N TRP A 105 1.54 -21.80 20.16
CA TRP A 105 2.14 -22.64 21.19
C TRP A 105 1.84 -22.18 22.61
N GLY A 106 1.63 -20.87 22.82
CA GLY A 106 1.17 -20.31 24.09
C GLY A 106 -0.26 -20.73 24.45
N GLY A 107 -1.05 -21.20 23.47
CA GLY A 107 -2.37 -21.79 23.68
C GLY A 107 -3.50 -20.81 24.02
N GLY A 108 -3.20 -19.51 24.16
CA GLY A 108 -4.21 -18.49 24.40
C GLY A 108 -4.95 -18.03 23.15
N LEU A 109 -6.11 -17.39 23.36
CA LEU A 109 -6.92 -16.78 22.32
C LEU A 109 -7.71 -15.58 22.83
N TRP A 110 -7.99 -14.65 21.93
CA TRP A 110 -8.94 -13.56 22.14
C TRP A 110 -10.38 -14.11 22.22
N THR A 111 -11.01 -13.92 23.38
CA THR A 111 -12.44 -14.19 23.62
C THR A 111 -13.29 -12.92 23.66
N THR A 112 -12.63 -11.77 23.77
CA THR A 112 -13.22 -10.42 23.74
C THR A 112 -13.02 -9.80 22.37
N PRO A 113 -14.00 -9.03 21.84
CA PRO A 113 -13.80 -8.22 20.65
C PRO A 113 -12.60 -7.28 20.80
N LEU A 114 -11.85 -7.10 19.72
CA LEU A 114 -10.81 -6.10 19.61
C LEU A 114 -11.45 -4.71 19.44
N PRO A 115 -10.68 -3.62 19.59
CA PRO A 115 -11.19 -2.25 19.51
C PRO A 115 -12.04 -2.00 18.26
N GLY A 116 -13.14 -1.26 18.42
CA GLY A 116 -14.09 -1.04 17.33
C GLY A 116 -14.94 -2.26 16.96
N GLY A 117 -14.96 -3.30 17.80
CA GLY A 117 -15.80 -4.49 17.64
C GLY A 117 -15.25 -5.52 16.65
N VAL A 118 -13.97 -5.43 16.30
CA VAL A 118 -13.33 -6.36 15.35
C VAL A 118 -13.11 -7.72 16.01
N GLU A 119 -13.41 -8.79 15.30
CA GLU A 119 -13.23 -10.16 15.78
C GLU A 119 -12.30 -10.94 14.87
N ILE A 120 -11.43 -11.76 15.46
CA ILE A 120 -10.62 -12.72 14.72
C ILE A 120 -11.35 -14.07 14.56
N ARG A 121 -11.28 -14.64 13.36
CA ARG A 121 -11.77 -15.97 13.03
C ARG A 121 -10.60 -16.89 12.72
N ARG A 122 -10.61 -18.07 13.33
CA ARG A 122 -9.59 -19.10 13.12
C ARG A 122 -9.57 -19.55 11.67
N SER A 123 -8.41 -19.43 11.03
CA SER A 123 -8.15 -19.91 9.67
C SER A 123 -6.65 -19.88 9.44
N TYR A 124 -6.03 -21.02 9.21
CA TYR A 124 -4.60 -21.07 8.95
C TYR A 124 -4.32 -20.84 7.46
N SER A 125 -3.30 -20.04 7.17
CA SER A 125 -2.77 -19.89 5.82
C SER A 125 -1.24 -19.97 5.84
N SER A 126 -0.64 -20.66 4.88
CA SER A 126 0.80 -20.66 4.65
C SER A 126 1.27 -19.46 3.81
N HIS A 127 0.32 -18.71 3.24
CA HIS A 127 0.60 -17.54 2.42
C HIS A 127 -0.35 -16.41 2.74
N ASP A 128 0.17 -15.20 2.76
CA ASP A 128 -0.60 -13.97 2.89
C ASP A 128 -0.16 -12.98 1.82
N TYR A 129 -1.11 -12.30 1.19
CA TYR A 129 -0.85 -11.44 0.05
C TYR A 129 -0.95 -9.98 0.44
N VAL A 130 0.13 -9.22 0.23
CA VAL A 130 0.19 -7.79 0.50
C VAL A 130 -0.44 -7.03 -0.68
N LEU A 131 -1.60 -6.40 -0.45
CA LEU A 131 -2.40 -5.81 -1.52
C LEU A 131 -1.70 -4.61 -2.21
N ALA A 132 -0.89 -3.85 -1.46
CA ALA A 132 -0.30 -2.61 -1.95
C ALA A 132 0.82 -2.83 -3.00
N ASN A 133 1.59 -3.91 -2.87
CA ASN A 133 2.76 -4.18 -3.70
C ASN A 133 2.72 -5.55 -4.40
N GLY A 134 1.76 -6.42 -4.05
CA GLY A 134 1.57 -7.72 -4.65
C GLY A 134 2.55 -8.79 -4.17
N THR A 135 3.30 -8.54 -3.09
CA THR A 135 4.20 -9.51 -2.47
C THR A 135 3.41 -10.58 -1.73
N THR A 136 3.85 -11.84 -1.85
CA THR A 136 3.31 -12.95 -1.06
C THR A 136 4.25 -13.26 0.10
N LEU A 137 3.77 -13.05 1.33
CA LEU A 137 4.43 -13.46 2.56
C LEU A 137 4.21 -14.96 2.75
N THR A 138 5.29 -15.73 2.77
CA THR A 138 5.24 -17.20 2.86
C THR A 138 5.81 -17.68 4.20
N SER A 139 5.12 -18.60 4.87
CA SER A 139 5.54 -19.24 6.12
C SER A 139 4.84 -20.61 6.28
N SER A 140 5.28 -21.44 7.23
CA SER A 140 4.56 -22.67 7.60
C SER A 140 3.12 -22.36 8.01
N TYR A 141 2.96 -21.25 8.75
CA TYR A 141 1.70 -20.61 9.09
C TYR A 141 1.89 -19.10 9.00
N ALA A 142 1.75 -18.52 7.80
CA ALA A 142 1.85 -17.07 7.59
C ALA A 142 0.81 -16.32 8.42
N SER A 143 -0.40 -16.86 8.54
CA SER A 143 -1.43 -16.36 9.44
C SER A 143 -2.23 -17.47 10.13
N HIS A 144 -2.76 -17.13 11.30
CA HIS A 144 -3.60 -17.98 12.15
C HIS A 144 -5.09 -17.64 12.09
N GLY A 145 -5.43 -16.49 11.48
CA GLY A 145 -6.81 -16.09 11.30
C GLY A 145 -6.99 -14.92 10.35
N TYR A 146 -8.26 -14.60 10.11
CA TYR A 146 -8.71 -13.41 9.40
C TYR A 146 -9.74 -12.66 10.24
N PHE A 147 -9.98 -11.40 9.91
CA PHE A 147 -10.85 -10.53 10.69
C PHE A 147 -12.23 -10.37 10.08
N VAL A 148 -13.24 -10.24 10.96
CA VAL A 148 -14.63 -9.91 10.63
C VAL A 148 -15.11 -8.77 11.51
N GLY A 149 -16.29 -8.21 11.20
CA GLY A 149 -16.82 -7.06 11.94
C GLY A 149 -16.01 -5.79 11.70
N LEU A 150 -15.32 -5.68 10.55
CA LEU A 150 -14.46 -4.55 10.23
C LEU A 150 -15.27 -3.25 10.11
N PRO A 151 -14.76 -2.12 10.64
CA PRO A 151 -15.31 -0.80 10.35
C PRO A 151 -15.38 -0.53 8.85
N ALA A 152 -16.39 0.22 8.40
CA ALA A 152 -16.61 0.47 6.97
C ALA A 152 -15.46 1.22 6.26
N ASN A 153 -14.63 1.92 7.03
CA ASN A 153 -13.45 2.66 6.57
C ASN A 153 -12.13 1.94 6.88
N ALA A 154 -12.18 0.65 7.16
CA ALA A 154 -11.01 -0.18 7.34
C ALA A 154 -10.25 -0.35 6.01
N GLU A 155 -8.94 -0.18 6.06
CA GLU A 155 -8.00 -0.50 4.99
C GLU A 155 -7.49 -1.93 5.19
N ILE A 156 -7.68 -2.77 4.18
CA ILE A 156 -7.14 -4.13 4.17
C ILE A 156 -5.71 -4.06 3.63
N ILE A 157 -4.75 -4.50 4.43
CA ILE A 157 -3.31 -4.51 4.09
C ILE A 157 -2.93 -5.86 3.49
N THR A 158 -3.33 -6.95 4.17
CA THR A 158 -3.09 -8.32 3.70
C THR A 158 -4.36 -9.15 3.72
N VAL A 159 -4.40 -10.13 2.82
CA VAL A 159 -5.44 -11.16 2.77
C VAL A 159 -4.80 -12.55 2.75
N GLN A 160 -5.47 -13.55 3.31
CA GLN A 160 -4.99 -14.93 3.24
C GLN A 160 -4.94 -15.42 1.79
N ALA A 161 -3.98 -16.28 1.47
CA ALA A 161 -3.85 -16.91 0.16
C ALA A 161 -3.58 -18.42 0.29
N PRO A 162 -4.47 -19.22 0.92
CA PRO A 162 -4.18 -20.61 1.27
C PRO A 162 -3.96 -21.54 0.05
N THR A 163 -4.44 -21.14 -1.14
CA THR A 163 -4.23 -21.84 -2.41
C THR A 163 -3.13 -21.21 -3.27
N GLY A 164 -2.39 -20.23 -2.74
CA GLY A 164 -1.46 -19.39 -3.47
C GLY A 164 -2.11 -18.20 -4.21
N ALA A 165 -3.45 -18.12 -4.22
CA ALA A 165 -4.20 -16.99 -4.76
C ALA A 165 -4.85 -16.17 -3.63
N PRO A 166 -4.90 -14.83 -3.71
CA PRO A 166 -5.49 -13.98 -2.67
C PRO A 166 -6.99 -14.25 -2.46
N ASP A 167 -7.39 -14.46 -1.21
CA ASP A 167 -8.79 -14.57 -0.78
C ASP A 167 -9.24 -13.26 -0.15
N ASN A 168 -9.82 -12.37 -0.96
CA ASN A 168 -10.29 -11.06 -0.52
C ASN A 168 -11.41 -11.10 0.53
N THR A 169 -11.97 -12.28 0.83
CA THR A 169 -12.95 -12.45 1.91
C THR A 169 -12.31 -12.72 3.27
N LYS A 170 -10.98 -12.91 3.31
CA LYS A 170 -10.20 -13.24 4.50
C LYS A 170 -9.09 -12.23 4.74
N PRO A 171 -9.43 -10.99 5.16
CA PRO A 171 -8.44 -9.98 5.52
C PRO A 171 -7.65 -10.43 6.75
N SER A 172 -6.34 -10.53 6.62
CA SER A 172 -5.43 -11.02 7.66
C SER A 172 -4.62 -9.91 8.33
N THR A 173 -4.55 -8.71 7.73
CA THR A 173 -4.05 -7.51 8.38
C THR A 173 -4.91 -6.34 7.94
N VAL A 174 -5.37 -5.55 8.92
CA VAL A 174 -6.31 -4.45 8.69
C VAL A 174 -5.91 -3.25 9.53
N LEU A 175 -5.96 -2.06 8.94
CA LEU A 175 -5.77 -0.78 9.60
C LEU A 175 -7.10 -0.01 9.57
N TYR A 176 -7.55 0.53 10.70
CA TYR A 176 -8.77 1.36 10.74
C TYR A 176 -8.66 2.49 11.75
N PRO A 177 -9.29 3.64 11.49
CA PRO A 177 -9.32 4.74 12.43
C PRO A 177 -10.28 4.45 13.59
N LEU A 178 -9.94 4.93 14.78
CA LEU A 178 -10.80 4.89 15.96
C LEU A 178 -10.63 6.19 16.75
N GLY A 179 -11.64 7.06 16.71
CA GLY A 179 -11.51 8.44 17.21
C GLY A 179 -10.46 9.21 16.40
N SER A 180 -9.49 9.83 17.08
CA SER A 180 -8.40 10.58 16.43
C SER A 180 -7.18 9.70 16.10
N GLY A 181 -7.12 8.47 16.61
CA GLY A 181 -6.03 7.53 16.38
C GLY A 181 -6.42 6.42 15.42
N LYS A 182 -5.64 5.33 15.44
CA LYS A 182 -5.84 4.18 14.56
C LYS A 182 -5.44 2.87 15.24
N VAL A 183 -6.07 1.79 14.78
CA VAL A 183 -5.79 0.43 15.21
C VAL A 183 -5.31 -0.37 14.02
N LEU A 184 -4.17 -1.03 14.16
CA LEU A 184 -3.71 -2.07 13.27
C LEU A 184 -3.93 -3.42 13.93
N VAL A 185 -4.63 -4.33 13.26
CA VAL A 185 -4.81 -5.71 13.74
C VAL A 185 -4.25 -6.66 12.69
N THR A 186 -3.51 -7.66 13.14
CA THR A 186 -2.94 -8.68 12.24
C THR A 186 -3.10 -10.08 12.81
N GLY A 187 -3.54 -11.01 11.97
CA GLY A 187 -3.56 -12.44 12.26
C GLY A 187 -2.30 -13.14 11.75
N LEU A 188 -1.33 -12.38 11.22
CA LEU A 188 -0.03 -12.89 10.79
C LEU A 188 0.80 -13.34 11.99
N THR A 189 1.61 -14.38 11.82
CA THR A 189 2.58 -14.83 12.85
C THR A 189 3.86 -13.99 12.80
N ILE A 190 3.72 -12.66 12.90
CA ILE A 190 4.82 -11.69 12.68
C ILE A 190 6.08 -12.08 13.45
N GLU A 191 5.97 -12.37 14.74
CA GLU A 191 7.12 -12.65 15.59
C GLU A 191 7.83 -13.95 15.18
N TYR A 192 7.09 -14.98 14.78
CA TYR A 192 7.67 -16.21 14.26
C TYR A 192 8.39 -15.96 12.93
N SER A 193 7.70 -15.30 12.00
CA SER A 193 8.14 -15.22 10.62
C SER A 193 9.25 -14.20 10.40
N VAL A 194 9.24 -13.07 11.10
CA VAL A 194 10.36 -12.11 11.12
C VAL A 194 11.64 -12.80 11.61
N ALA A 195 11.53 -13.64 12.65
CA ALA A 195 12.69 -14.33 13.21
C ALA A 195 13.23 -15.49 12.34
N ARG A 196 12.42 -16.07 11.43
CA ARG A 196 12.75 -17.39 10.83
C ARG A 196 12.58 -17.52 9.32
N MET A 197 11.75 -16.70 8.66
CA MET A 197 11.33 -16.97 7.28
C MET A 197 12.11 -16.18 6.22
N GLY A 198 12.55 -14.94 6.50
CA GLY A 198 13.43 -14.19 5.59
C GLY A 198 13.15 -12.69 5.49
N SER A 199 13.83 -12.03 4.54
CA SER A 199 13.85 -10.56 4.40
C SER A 199 12.51 -9.92 4.09
N ASP A 200 11.60 -10.62 3.40
CA ASP A 200 10.29 -10.07 3.04
C ASP A 200 9.43 -9.82 4.29
N TRP A 201 9.52 -10.70 5.29
CA TRP A 201 8.84 -10.51 6.57
C TRP A 201 9.43 -9.37 7.39
N VAL A 202 10.76 -9.27 7.43
CA VAL A 202 11.46 -8.16 8.10
C VAL A 202 11.09 -6.82 7.43
N ALA A 203 11.13 -6.76 6.09
CA ALA A 203 10.80 -5.56 5.34
C ALA A 203 9.34 -5.15 5.55
N PHE A 204 8.41 -6.12 5.45
CA PHE A 204 7.00 -5.87 5.70
C PHE A 204 6.77 -5.33 7.12
N TYR A 205 7.33 -5.98 8.15
CA TYR A 205 7.09 -5.53 9.52
C TYR A 205 7.69 -4.15 9.81
N LYS A 206 8.90 -3.86 9.32
CA LYS A 206 9.51 -2.51 9.42
C LYS A 206 8.67 -1.45 8.69
N GLU A 207 8.05 -1.80 7.56
CA GLU A 207 7.10 -0.92 6.86
C GLU A 207 5.86 -0.65 7.71
N MET A 208 5.28 -1.68 8.35
CA MET A 208 4.12 -1.51 9.23
C MET A 208 4.42 -0.63 10.44
N VAL A 209 5.55 -0.84 11.13
CA VAL A 209 5.99 0.02 12.24
C VAL A 209 6.15 1.47 11.78
N THR A 210 6.79 1.68 10.62
CA THR A 210 7.00 3.01 10.02
C THR A 210 5.66 3.70 9.73
N LEU A 211 4.74 3.00 9.07
CA LEU A 211 3.40 3.50 8.76
C LEU A 211 2.60 3.81 10.03
N ASN A 212 2.70 2.95 11.05
CA ASN A 212 2.00 3.12 12.32
C ASN A 212 2.48 4.36 13.05
N LEU A 213 3.78 4.54 13.23
CA LEU A 213 4.36 5.75 13.84
C LEU A 213 4.16 7.02 13.00
N GLY A 214 3.63 6.90 11.77
CA GLY A 214 3.49 8.03 10.86
C GLY A 214 4.84 8.64 10.50
N TYR A 215 5.92 7.85 10.65
CA TYR A 215 7.26 8.27 10.35
C TYR A 215 7.37 8.44 8.85
N SER A 216 7.68 9.66 8.43
CA SER A 216 8.21 9.91 7.11
C SER A 216 9.62 10.40 7.32
N THR A 217 10.60 9.70 6.76
CA THR A 217 11.89 10.36 6.56
C THR A 217 11.60 11.69 5.84
N PRO A 218 12.20 12.82 6.25
CA PRO A 218 12.40 13.90 5.30
C PRO A 218 13.31 13.29 4.24
N ALA A 219 12.70 12.72 3.20
CA ALA A 219 13.46 12.14 2.12
C ALA A 219 14.34 13.26 1.55
N PRO A 220 15.63 13.01 1.26
CA PRO A 220 16.25 13.79 0.21
C PRO A 220 15.30 13.67 -0.98
N VAL A 221 15.06 14.77 -1.69
CA VAL A 221 14.13 14.81 -2.83
C VAL A 221 14.55 13.76 -3.86
N VAL A 222 14.07 12.53 -3.70
CA VAL A 222 14.17 11.46 -4.67
C VAL A 222 12.74 11.29 -5.15
N SER A 223 12.46 12.01 -6.23
CA SER A 223 11.26 11.84 -7.02
C SER A 223 11.14 10.35 -7.38
N SER A 224 10.39 9.57 -6.61
CA SER A 224 9.77 8.36 -7.12
C SER A 224 8.63 8.83 -8.02
N ARG A 225 8.99 9.24 -9.23
CA ARG A 225 8.04 9.29 -10.35
C ARG A 225 7.60 7.84 -10.57
N ARG A 226 6.63 7.37 -9.79
CA ARG A 226 5.82 6.23 -10.19
C ARG A 226 5.14 6.68 -11.47
N VAL A 227 5.66 6.20 -12.59
CA VAL A 227 5.15 6.54 -13.91
C VAL A 227 3.76 5.92 -14.01
N SER A 228 2.74 6.72 -13.75
CA SER A 228 1.35 6.29 -13.87
C SER A 228 1.07 5.94 -15.33
N PHE A 229 0.86 4.65 -15.61
CA PHE A 229 0.50 4.18 -16.95
C PHE A 229 -0.78 4.84 -17.46
N MET A 230 -1.72 5.16 -16.55
CA MET A 230 -2.88 5.98 -16.88
C MET A 230 -2.47 7.36 -17.38
N MET A 231 -1.57 8.05 -16.68
CA MET A 231 -1.10 9.38 -17.10
C MET A 231 -0.28 9.31 -18.39
N LEU A 232 0.54 8.28 -18.59
CA LEU A 232 1.26 8.10 -19.85
C LEU A 232 0.32 7.82 -21.01
N ASN A 233 -0.63 6.89 -20.86
CA ASN A 233 -1.62 6.60 -21.89
C ASN A 233 -2.47 7.83 -22.20
N PHE A 234 -2.88 8.58 -21.18
CA PHE A 234 -3.62 9.83 -21.35
C PHE A 234 -2.78 10.91 -22.06
N TYR A 235 -1.50 11.03 -21.68
CA TYR A 235 -0.56 11.95 -22.31
C TYR A 235 -0.39 11.65 -23.80
N TYR A 236 -0.13 10.38 -24.16
CA TYR A 236 0.05 9.98 -25.55
C TYR A 236 -1.25 10.07 -26.36
N TYR A 237 -2.40 9.76 -25.75
CA TYR A 237 -3.72 9.99 -26.35
C TYR A 237 -3.93 11.46 -26.71
N ARG A 238 -3.79 12.38 -25.73
CA ARG A 238 -3.95 13.82 -25.96
C ARG A 238 -2.97 14.35 -26.99
N ARG A 239 -1.73 13.84 -26.98
CA ARG A 239 -0.69 14.23 -27.92
C ARG A 239 -1.04 13.78 -29.35
N TYR A 240 -1.47 12.53 -29.53
CA TYR A 240 -1.91 12.03 -30.83
C TYR A 240 -3.07 12.85 -31.39
N THR A 241 -4.15 13.06 -30.62
CA THR A 241 -5.33 13.80 -31.11
C THR A 241 -4.99 15.24 -31.48
N ALA A 242 -4.22 15.94 -30.66
CA ALA A 242 -3.82 17.32 -30.95
C ALA A 242 -2.91 17.41 -32.19
N LEU A 243 -2.01 16.44 -32.38
CA LEU A 243 -1.15 16.38 -33.56
C LEU A 243 -1.92 15.98 -34.82
N LEU A 244 -2.96 15.17 -34.69
CA LEU A 244 -3.83 14.80 -35.81
C LEU A 244 -4.65 16.01 -36.29
N GLU A 245 -5.26 16.76 -35.37
CA GLU A 245 -5.94 18.02 -35.70
C GLU A 245 -4.99 19.00 -36.41
N LYS A 246 -3.77 19.13 -35.89
CA LYS A 246 -2.74 20.00 -36.45
C LYS A 246 -2.24 19.53 -37.82
N TYR A 247 -2.04 18.23 -37.98
CA TYR A 247 -1.69 17.63 -39.27
C TYR A 247 -2.77 17.93 -40.31
N ASN A 248 -4.05 17.73 -39.98
CA ASN A 248 -5.15 17.98 -40.91
C ASN A 248 -5.19 19.44 -41.37
N ALA A 249 -4.95 20.40 -40.47
CA ALA A 249 -4.87 21.82 -40.83
C ALA A 249 -3.67 22.11 -41.75
N LEU A 250 -2.46 21.69 -41.36
CA LEU A 250 -1.24 21.93 -42.13
C LEU A 250 -1.23 21.22 -43.48
N TYR A 251 -1.82 20.03 -43.55
CA TYR A 251 -1.87 19.25 -44.78
C TYR A 251 -2.71 19.97 -45.85
N LEU A 252 -3.83 20.59 -45.44
CA LEU A 252 -4.64 21.43 -46.33
C LEU A 252 -3.83 22.65 -46.83
N GLU A 253 -3.18 23.37 -45.92
CA GLU A 253 -2.34 24.53 -46.27
C GLU A 253 -1.18 24.14 -47.19
N ALA A 254 -0.53 22.99 -46.96
CA ALA A 254 0.57 22.49 -47.78
C ALA A 254 0.10 22.15 -49.20
N VAL A 255 -1.07 21.55 -49.35
CA VAL A 255 -1.67 21.25 -50.67
C VAL A 255 -2.01 22.55 -51.41
N GLU A 256 -2.60 23.53 -50.74
CA GLU A 256 -2.94 24.84 -51.33
C GLU A 256 -1.68 25.64 -51.68
N GLY A 257 -0.63 25.54 -50.87
CA GLY A 257 0.67 26.18 -51.08
C GLY A 257 1.53 25.54 -52.17
N GLY A 258 1.07 24.44 -52.78
CA GLY A 258 1.79 23.76 -53.87
C GLY A 258 3.06 23.03 -53.41
N LEU A 259 3.09 22.55 -52.17
CA LEU A 259 4.20 21.76 -51.64
C LEU A 259 4.42 20.50 -52.49
N ASP A 260 5.68 20.04 -52.57
CA ASP A 260 6.02 18.94 -53.47
C ASP A 260 5.31 17.62 -53.09
N ASN A 261 4.97 16.83 -54.11
CA ASN A 261 4.23 15.59 -53.92
C ASN A 261 4.99 14.54 -53.10
N GLU A 262 6.33 14.56 -53.11
CA GLU A 262 7.15 13.58 -52.38
C GLU A 262 7.05 13.84 -50.87
N THR A 263 7.15 15.10 -50.45
CA THR A 263 6.96 15.55 -49.06
C THR A 263 5.53 15.27 -48.58
N LEU A 264 4.51 15.56 -49.40
CA LEU A 264 3.13 15.25 -49.07
C LEU A 264 2.91 13.74 -48.87
N MET A 265 3.45 12.92 -49.76
CA MET A 265 3.41 11.45 -49.64
C MET A 265 4.14 10.96 -48.39
N MET A 266 5.28 11.54 -48.06
CA MET A 266 6.03 11.19 -46.86
C MET A 266 5.25 11.52 -45.58
N ALA A 267 4.64 12.71 -45.52
CA ALA A 267 3.80 13.12 -44.40
C ALA A 267 2.56 12.22 -44.25
N GLN A 268 1.92 11.86 -45.37
CA GLN A 268 0.81 10.90 -45.38
C GLN A 268 1.23 9.52 -44.89
N GLY A 269 2.42 9.04 -45.28
CA GLY A 269 2.95 7.77 -44.82
C GLY A 269 3.04 7.70 -43.29
N TYR A 270 3.62 8.73 -42.66
CA TYR A 270 3.68 8.82 -41.20
C TYR A 270 2.31 8.91 -40.54
N ASN A 271 1.36 9.66 -41.12
CA ASN A 271 0.00 9.75 -40.61
C ASN A 271 -0.75 8.41 -40.68
N SER A 272 -0.58 7.66 -41.77
CA SER A 272 -1.15 6.31 -41.93
C SER A 272 -0.58 5.33 -40.89
N THR A 273 0.75 5.31 -40.71
CA THR A 273 1.38 4.49 -39.68
C THR A 273 0.89 4.87 -38.27
N ALA A 274 0.70 6.17 -37.99
CA ALA A 274 0.17 6.62 -36.71
C ALA A 274 -1.28 6.11 -36.47
N ALA A 275 -2.12 6.11 -37.50
CA ALA A 275 -3.49 5.62 -37.43
C ALA A 275 -3.56 4.09 -37.21
N GLU A 276 -2.64 3.33 -37.80
CA GLU A 276 -2.52 1.88 -37.57
C GLU A 276 -2.22 1.58 -36.10
N TYR A 277 -1.23 2.25 -35.51
CA TYR A 277 -0.91 2.10 -34.08
C TYR A 277 -2.08 2.53 -33.19
N TYR A 278 -2.76 3.64 -33.51
CA TYR A 278 -3.94 4.05 -32.75
C TYR A 278 -5.08 3.00 -32.83
N THR A 279 -5.24 2.35 -33.99
CA THR A 279 -6.20 1.25 -34.20
C THR A 279 -5.81 0.03 -33.37
N ASN A 280 -4.53 -0.33 -33.32
CA ASN A 280 -4.03 -1.40 -32.46
C ASN A 280 -4.30 -1.15 -30.98
N ALA A 281 -4.11 0.08 -30.49
CA ALA A 281 -4.46 0.47 -29.13
C ALA A 281 -5.97 0.32 -28.85
N SER A 282 -6.81 0.53 -29.87
CA SER A 282 -8.27 0.47 -29.78
C SER A 282 -8.83 -0.97 -29.81
N ARG A 283 -8.00 -2.00 -30.02
CA ARG A 283 -8.44 -3.42 -30.01
C ARG A 283 -9.01 -3.86 -28.66
N TYR A 284 -8.73 -3.13 -27.59
CA TYR A 284 -9.24 -3.39 -26.24
C TYR A 284 -10.51 -2.59 -25.91
N GLY A 285 -11.11 -1.92 -26.90
CA GLY A 285 -12.20 -0.96 -26.74
C GLY A 285 -11.70 0.49 -26.85
N PRO A 286 -12.58 1.49 -26.66
CA PRO A 286 -12.21 2.90 -26.78
C PRO A 286 -10.99 3.26 -25.91
N VAL A 287 -10.02 3.96 -26.48
CA VAL A 287 -8.73 4.28 -25.81
C VAL A 287 -8.95 4.99 -24.46
N LEU A 288 -9.84 5.99 -24.41
CA LEU A 288 -10.19 6.71 -23.18
C LEU A 288 -10.82 5.80 -22.10
N GLY A 289 -11.55 4.76 -22.51
CA GLY A 289 -12.11 3.77 -21.59
C GLY A 289 -11.07 2.77 -21.06
N ASN A 290 -9.89 2.72 -21.66
CA ASN A 290 -8.87 1.70 -21.40
C ASN A 290 -7.52 2.26 -20.93
N LEU A 291 -7.46 3.52 -20.48
CA LEU A 291 -6.21 4.19 -20.09
C LEU A 291 -5.41 3.47 -18.99
N ARG A 292 -6.05 2.64 -18.17
CA ARG A 292 -5.36 1.85 -17.12
C ARG A 292 -4.65 0.60 -17.66
N LYS A 293 -4.91 0.18 -18.90
CA LYS A 293 -4.28 -1.01 -19.47
C LYS A 293 -2.84 -0.70 -19.87
N LEU A 294 -1.89 -1.46 -19.32
CA LEU A 294 -0.48 -1.35 -19.69
C LEU A 294 -0.27 -1.71 -21.17
N GLN A 295 -1.08 -2.64 -21.70
CA GLN A 295 -0.93 -3.21 -23.04
C GLN A 295 -1.14 -2.20 -24.18
N ILE A 296 -1.81 -1.08 -23.93
CA ILE A 296 -2.03 -0.05 -24.97
C ILE A 296 -0.89 0.97 -25.06
N LEU A 297 0.01 1.00 -24.07
CA LEU A 297 1.04 2.04 -23.98
C LEU A 297 2.03 2.04 -25.16
N PRO A 298 2.56 0.89 -25.63
CA PRO A 298 3.46 0.88 -26.78
C PRO A 298 2.79 1.47 -28.03
N ASP A 299 1.59 1.01 -28.35
CA ASP A 299 0.82 1.47 -29.50
C ASP A 299 0.46 2.97 -29.40
N MET A 300 0.03 3.43 -28.22
CA MET A 300 -0.30 4.86 -28.01
C MET A 300 0.93 5.76 -28.15
N ARG A 301 2.10 5.30 -27.69
CA ARG A 301 3.36 6.02 -27.85
C ARG A 301 3.74 6.13 -29.33
N GLU A 302 3.74 5.02 -30.07
CA GLU A 302 4.10 5.02 -31.49
C GLU A 302 3.14 5.84 -32.33
N ALA A 303 1.83 5.75 -32.07
CA ALA A 303 0.83 6.60 -32.73
C ALA A 303 1.17 8.09 -32.56
N ALA A 304 1.49 8.54 -31.34
CA ALA A 304 1.83 9.93 -31.08
C ALA A 304 3.18 10.36 -31.68
N LEU A 305 4.16 9.46 -31.77
CA LEU A 305 5.47 9.74 -32.36
C LEU A 305 5.42 9.85 -33.88
N HIS A 306 4.75 8.92 -34.55
CA HIS A 306 4.54 8.98 -36.00
C HIS A 306 3.69 10.19 -36.40
N GLN A 307 2.63 10.51 -35.64
CA GLN A 307 1.85 11.71 -35.91
C GLN A 307 2.67 12.99 -35.75
N LYS A 308 3.61 13.01 -34.79
CA LYS A 308 4.54 14.14 -34.64
C LYS A 308 5.44 14.28 -35.86
N GLN A 309 5.91 13.17 -36.41
CA GLN A 309 6.77 13.18 -37.59
C GLN A 309 6.00 13.68 -38.82
N ALA A 310 4.74 13.26 -39.01
CA ALA A 310 3.88 13.77 -40.07
C ALA A 310 3.73 15.30 -40.00
N VAL A 311 3.45 15.84 -38.81
CA VAL A 311 3.37 17.31 -38.59
C VAL A 311 4.71 17.99 -38.83
N LYS A 312 5.82 17.38 -38.39
CA LYS A 312 7.16 17.96 -38.56
C LYS A 312 7.54 18.05 -40.04
N THR A 313 7.33 16.99 -40.81
CA THR A 313 7.61 16.96 -42.25
C THR A 313 6.93 18.11 -42.99
N LEU A 314 5.63 18.33 -42.75
CA LEU A 314 4.91 19.44 -43.37
C LEU A 314 5.45 20.81 -42.92
N LYS A 315 5.70 20.97 -41.62
CA LYS A 315 6.18 22.24 -41.09
C LYS A 315 7.54 22.65 -41.59
N ASP A 316 8.48 21.72 -41.62
CA ASP A 316 9.85 21.99 -42.03
C ASP A 316 9.85 22.39 -43.51
N ALA A 317 9.13 21.66 -44.35
CA ALA A 317 9.02 21.97 -45.78
C ALA A 317 8.27 23.30 -46.06
N MET A 318 7.26 23.65 -45.28
CA MET A 318 6.58 24.96 -45.39
C MET A 318 7.40 26.13 -44.85
N ALA A 319 8.47 25.86 -44.08
CA ALA A 319 9.35 26.88 -43.52
C ALA A 319 10.63 27.09 -44.35
N GLU A 320 10.90 26.21 -45.32
CA GLU A 320 11.95 26.41 -46.31
C GLU A 320 11.46 27.45 -47.34
N PRO A 321 12.22 28.55 -47.56
CA PRO A 321 11.81 29.68 -48.38
C PRO A 321 11.78 29.40 -49.89
#